data_AF-A0A3B6BZZ7-F1
#
_entry.id   AF-A0A3B6BZZ7-F1
#
_cell.length_a   1.000
_cell.length_b   1.000
_cell.length_c   1.000
_cell.angle_alpha   90.00
_cell.angle_beta   90.00
_cell.angle_gamma   90.00
#
_symmetry.space_group_name_H-M   'P 1'
#
loop_
_entity.id
_entity.type
_entity.pdbx_description
1 polymer ?
#
loop_
_entity_poly.entity_id
_entity_poly.type
_entity_poly.pdbx_seq_one_letter_code
_entity_poly.pdbx_strand_id
1 'polypeptide(L)'
;MASLVVVDASGPAPVVERADMTRPPPCPVHNGYKCYPVPCPGGELFLVRCCLYGCPVEVVDVKVFRWNDEGNAWETVDTIGDRTFFVGNFIFAVQSAAEAGTQPNCIHVLREVCGGFGIYTVSLDDMTIRLSIVEGSDDDGQEVFWALSTSFGLEAARIIDTSDDVSNEVMQTRIEHCCGEQEKEDTGMSAAASREERQWRDLHTDLLQLLVPKISFIDFLHLKVVCKQWNFIKSPIQNAKVSPLLMTTQPAGRTKEDLVEIFDPVSEKKYSIRLNIPTSGLQFQGSQLLHFTKNGWVIVSRGGDHMIFLVNLFKNYPNGGHVIALPPLDILGLRGLSFSSVSGSPDFMVLAAGSTPNGEVVMIKTWRMGDEDWKDESAGHDNVTFFMASHSPVFLDGLFYFLDINGRLGVVDPNEDEMEWNILEKPNQPIRGSVEVHSREYYYNYLVEWKGELIAIIRENGDDGSVRTFKLDRSRMVWSELEGLEDAAVFWDRSNALIVVPPTGEDSCNKMFLPNYSEINSGGRTQAFYSFQEQCYRPSFYAKEPMNAIWFQPDLDLYLQ
;
A
#
# COMPACT_ATOMS: atom_id res chain seq x y z
N MET A 1 24.65 6.94 -5.53
CA MET A 1 25.35 5.79 -4.92
C MET A 1 25.95 6.26 -3.62
N ALA A 2 25.71 5.60 -2.48
CA ALA A 2 26.19 6.04 -1.17
C ALA A 2 27.27 5.09 -0.63
N SER A 3 28.33 5.68 -0.07
CA SER A 3 29.33 5.00 0.76
C SER A 3 29.22 5.59 2.16
N LEU A 4 29.20 4.76 3.20
CA LEU A 4 29.23 5.23 4.58
C LEU A 4 30.68 5.32 5.07
N VAL A 5 30.96 6.32 5.91
CA VAL A 5 32.29 6.59 6.47
C VAL A 5 32.11 6.88 7.96
N VAL A 6 32.84 6.19 8.82
CA VAL A 6 32.92 6.48 10.25
C VAL A 6 34.06 7.46 10.48
N VAL A 7 33.80 8.50 11.27
CA VAL A 7 34.75 9.57 11.54
C VAL A 7 34.87 9.76 13.05
N ASP A 8 36.06 9.51 13.59
CA ASP A 8 36.40 9.89 14.96
C ASP A 8 36.61 11.41 15.02
N ALA A 9 35.80 12.08 15.84
CA ALA A 9 35.85 13.52 16.09
C ALA A 9 36.26 13.85 17.54
N SER A 10 36.80 12.88 18.28
CA SER A 10 37.33 13.09 19.64
C SER A 10 38.64 13.87 19.67
N GLY A 11 39.41 13.83 18.56
CA GLY A 11 40.64 14.59 18.37
C GLY A 11 40.42 16.03 17.85
N PRO A 12 41.47 16.88 17.89
CA PRO A 12 41.41 18.26 17.41
C PRO A 12 41.29 18.41 15.89
N ALA A 13 41.41 17.30 15.15
CA ALA A 13 41.06 17.18 13.75
C ALA A 13 40.33 15.85 13.55
N PRO A 14 39.21 15.81 12.81
CA PRO A 14 38.46 14.58 12.58
C PRO A 14 39.26 13.60 11.72
N VAL A 15 39.25 12.32 12.09
CA VAL A 15 39.97 11.24 11.40
C VAL A 15 38.97 10.20 10.90
N VAL A 16 39.12 9.76 9.65
CA VAL A 16 38.33 8.64 9.11
C VAL A 16 38.78 7.34 9.79
N GLU A 17 37.89 6.74 10.57
CA GLU A 17 38.11 5.46 11.25
C GLU A 17 37.88 4.29 10.28
N ARG A 18 36.77 4.32 9.54
CA ARG A 18 36.37 3.30 8.55
C ARG A 18 35.75 3.92 7.30
N ALA A 19 36.09 3.37 6.15
CA ALA A 19 35.60 3.81 4.82
C ALA A 19 35.26 2.62 3.89
N ASP A 20 35.38 1.40 4.40
CA ASP A 20 35.26 0.10 3.73
C ASP A 20 34.00 -0.67 4.17
N MET A 21 33.09 0.01 4.89
CA MET A 21 31.80 -0.55 5.31
C MET A 21 31.02 -1.10 4.11
N THR A 22 30.52 -2.32 4.22
CA THR A 22 29.73 -2.93 3.15
C THR A 22 28.43 -2.17 2.89
N ARG A 23 27.89 -2.33 1.69
CA ARG A 23 26.62 -1.69 1.31
C ARG A 23 25.45 -2.42 1.96
N PRO A 24 24.42 -1.71 2.44
CA PRO A 24 23.18 -2.34 2.89
C PRO A 24 22.53 -3.13 1.75
N PRO A 25 21.86 -4.27 2.03
CA PRO A 25 21.19 -5.09 1.03
C PRO A 25 20.38 -4.26 0.03
N PRO A 26 20.41 -4.58 -1.28
CA PRO A 26 19.72 -3.78 -2.29
C PRO A 26 18.21 -3.68 -2.02
N CYS A 27 17.60 -2.59 -2.47
CA CYS A 27 16.14 -2.45 -2.53
C CYS A 27 15.75 -2.21 -4.00
N PRO A 28 15.52 -3.26 -4.79
CA PRO A 28 15.23 -3.14 -6.22
C PRO A 28 13.77 -2.84 -6.52
N VAL A 29 12.88 -3.04 -5.53
CA VAL A 29 11.44 -2.78 -5.65
C VAL A 29 11.08 -1.29 -5.69
N HIS A 30 12.02 -0.41 -5.36
CA HIS A 30 11.84 1.04 -5.42
C HIS A 30 13.11 1.71 -5.95
N ASN A 31 13.06 2.24 -7.17
CA ASN A 31 14.18 2.95 -7.79
C ASN A 31 14.54 4.27 -7.06
N GLY A 32 13.56 4.89 -6.39
CA GLY A 32 13.79 6.01 -5.47
C GLY A 32 13.97 5.51 -4.03
N TYR A 33 15.04 5.92 -3.36
CA TYR A 33 15.16 5.80 -1.90
C TYR A 33 16.15 6.82 -1.32
N LYS A 34 15.94 7.21 -0.06
CA LYS A 34 16.89 8.00 0.75
C LYS A 34 17.26 7.21 2.01
N CYS A 35 18.55 7.02 2.23
CA CYS A 35 19.10 6.31 3.39
C CYS A 35 19.57 7.31 4.46
N TYR A 36 19.29 7.01 5.71
CA TYR A 36 19.61 7.82 6.88
C TYR A 36 20.39 6.96 7.89
N PRO A 37 21.69 7.21 8.10
CA PRO A 37 22.45 6.56 9.17
C PRO A 37 22.01 7.13 10.52
N VAL A 38 21.51 6.27 11.40
CA VAL A 38 21.02 6.64 12.73
C VAL A 38 21.98 6.06 13.78
N PRO A 39 22.94 6.86 14.29
CA PRO A 39 23.76 6.46 15.43
C PRO A 39 22.94 6.53 16.72
N CYS A 40 22.97 5.47 17.52
CA CYS A 40 22.29 5.38 18.80
C CYS A 40 23.28 5.61 19.97
N PRO A 41 22.86 6.30 21.05
CA PRO A 41 23.62 6.33 22.31
C PRO A 41 23.94 4.91 22.79
N GLY A 42 25.20 4.62 23.15
CA GLY A 42 25.66 3.26 23.46
C GLY A 42 26.34 2.54 22.29
N GLY A 43 26.47 3.17 21.11
CA GLY A 43 27.37 2.73 20.04
C GLY A 43 26.74 1.87 18.95
N GLU A 44 25.48 1.49 19.07
CA GLU A 44 24.76 0.83 17.97
C GLU A 44 24.54 1.79 16.80
N LEU A 45 24.71 1.29 15.58
CA LEU A 45 24.43 2.03 14.34
C LEU A 45 23.30 1.35 13.57
N PHE A 46 22.30 2.14 13.20
CA PHE A 46 21.21 1.71 12.33
C PHE A 46 21.24 2.47 11.00
N LEU A 47 20.58 1.92 9.98
CA LEU A 47 20.31 2.60 8.72
C LEU A 47 18.82 2.50 8.40
N VAL A 48 18.15 3.64 8.39
CA VAL A 48 16.76 3.76 7.93
C VAL A 48 16.79 4.05 6.43
N ARG A 49 16.33 3.13 5.60
CA ARG A 49 16.06 3.38 4.18
C ARG A 49 14.58 3.70 4.02
N CYS A 50 14.28 4.95 3.69
CA CYS A 50 12.97 5.31 3.17
C CYS A 50 12.92 5.03 1.66
N CYS A 51 12.02 4.17 1.24
CA CYS A 51 11.67 3.96 -0.15
C CYS A 51 10.73 5.08 -0.62
N LEU A 52 10.95 5.55 -1.85
CA LEU A 52 10.28 6.72 -2.41
C LEU A 52 9.66 6.38 -3.77
N TYR A 53 8.45 6.87 -4.00
CA TYR A 53 7.67 6.67 -5.22
C TYR A 53 6.70 7.84 -5.40
N GLY A 54 6.16 8.02 -6.61
CA GLY A 54 5.14 9.02 -6.86
C GLY A 54 5.64 10.31 -7.53
N CYS A 55 4.66 11.14 -7.92
CA CYS A 55 4.81 12.57 -8.19
C CYS A 55 3.49 13.21 -7.70
N PRO A 56 3.42 13.81 -6.49
CA PRO A 56 4.49 14.09 -5.53
C PRO A 56 5.28 12.85 -5.06
N VAL A 57 6.54 13.05 -4.66
CA VAL A 57 7.42 11.95 -4.20
C VAL A 57 7.15 11.63 -2.74
N GLU A 58 6.42 10.54 -2.49
CA GLU A 58 5.95 10.11 -1.18
C GLU A 58 6.79 8.99 -0.55
N VAL A 59 6.49 8.68 0.72
CA VAL A 59 7.13 7.63 1.52
C VAL A 59 6.26 6.39 1.49
N VAL A 60 6.74 5.35 0.79
CA VAL A 60 5.90 4.19 0.45
C VAL A 60 6.29 2.89 1.15
N ASP A 61 7.52 2.80 1.63
CA ASP A 61 8.06 1.69 2.42
C ASP A 61 9.26 2.18 3.23
N VAL A 62 9.56 1.53 4.37
CA VAL A 62 10.73 1.82 5.20
C VAL A 62 11.38 0.51 5.61
N LYS A 63 12.66 0.36 5.26
CA LYS A 63 13.49 -0.79 5.64
C LYS A 63 14.55 -0.36 6.64
N VAL A 64 14.61 -1.02 7.78
CA VAL A 64 15.57 -0.74 8.84
C VAL A 64 16.65 -1.82 8.83
N PHE A 65 17.90 -1.38 8.91
CA PHE A 65 19.06 -2.26 9.06
C PHE A 65 19.81 -1.89 10.33
N ARG A 66 20.35 -2.89 11.03
CA ARG A 66 21.31 -2.76 12.12
C ARG A 66 22.69 -3.11 11.61
N TRP A 67 23.71 -2.38 12.03
CA TRP A 67 25.10 -2.70 11.71
C TRP A 67 25.62 -3.84 12.57
N ASN A 68 26.33 -4.78 11.97
CA ASN A 68 27.09 -5.83 12.64
C ASN A 68 28.59 -5.65 12.33
N ASP A 69 29.36 -5.21 13.33
CA ASP A 69 30.80 -5.00 13.24
C ASP A 69 31.60 -6.30 13.03
N GLU A 70 31.19 -7.41 13.65
CA GLU A 70 31.87 -8.70 13.51
C GLU A 70 31.74 -9.28 12.09
N GLY A 71 30.55 -9.09 11.49
CA GLY A 71 30.26 -9.49 10.11
C GLY A 71 30.67 -8.47 9.04
N ASN A 72 31.05 -7.24 9.44
CA ASN A 72 31.16 -6.07 8.55
C ASN A 72 29.93 -5.93 7.63
N ALA A 73 28.73 -6.07 8.20
CA ALA A 73 27.49 -6.29 7.44
C ALA A 73 26.27 -5.54 8.00
N TRP A 74 25.26 -5.35 7.14
CA TRP A 74 23.96 -4.79 7.50
C TRP A 74 22.91 -5.90 7.63
N GLU A 75 22.35 -6.06 8.81
CA GLU A 75 21.28 -7.02 9.12
C GLU A 75 19.92 -6.33 9.08
N THR A 76 18.95 -6.86 8.34
CA THR A 76 17.57 -6.35 8.34
C THR A 76 16.93 -6.61 9.71
N VAL A 77 16.28 -5.60 10.29
CA VAL A 77 15.53 -5.72 11.56
C VAL A 77 14.08 -5.28 11.40
N ASP A 78 13.16 -5.95 12.09
CA ASP A 78 11.72 -5.63 12.13
C ASP A 78 11.33 -4.78 13.36
N THR A 79 12.27 -4.53 14.27
CA THR A 79 12.08 -3.66 15.43
C THR A 79 13.32 -2.87 15.80
N ILE A 80 13.13 -1.68 16.36
CA ILE A 80 14.15 -0.86 17.01
C ILE A 80 14.02 -0.87 18.55
N GLY A 81 13.05 -1.61 19.12
CA GLY A 81 12.77 -1.68 20.56
C GLY A 81 12.03 -0.46 21.09
N ASP A 82 12.30 -0.05 22.33
CA ASP A 82 11.70 1.14 22.98
C ASP A 82 12.17 2.49 22.36
N ARG A 83 12.82 2.44 21.21
CA ARG A 83 13.39 3.61 20.53
C ARG A 83 12.37 4.31 19.65
N THR A 84 12.63 5.59 19.42
CA THR A 84 11.99 6.37 18.35
C THR A 84 13.08 7.04 17.51
N PHE A 85 13.04 6.87 16.20
CA PHE A 85 14.00 7.51 15.29
C PHE A 85 13.39 8.73 14.61
N PHE A 86 14.17 9.80 14.51
CA PHE A 86 13.81 11.03 13.82
C PHE A 86 14.81 11.24 12.69
N VAL A 87 14.33 11.29 11.46
CA VAL A 87 15.17 11.39 10.26
C VAL A 87 14.67 12.50 9.33
N GLY A 88 15.58 13.13 8.59
CA GLY A 88 15.33 14.36 7.84
C GLY A 88 16.66 14.97 7.39
N ASN A 89 16.78 16.29 7.33
CA ASN A 89 18.08 16.93 7.12
C ASN A 89 19.01 16.74 8.33
N PHE A 90 18.44 16.62 9.53
CA PHE A 90 19.10 16.15 10.75
C PHE A 90 18.54 14.79 11.17
N ILE A 91 19.33 14.03 11.93
CA ILE A 91 19.04 12.66 12.36
C ILE A 91 19.37 12.51 13.85
N PHE A 92 18.48 11.90 14.63
CA PHE A 92 18.80 11.44 15.99
C PHE A 92 17.92 10.24 16.40
N ALA A 93 18.41 9.49 17.39
CA ALA A 93 17.67 8.42 18.05
C ALA A 93 17.30 8.83 19.49
N VAL A 94 16.03 8.65 19.84
CA VAL A 94 15.56 8.57 21.21
C VAL A 94 15.75 7.14 21.71
N GLN A 95 16.33 6.95 22.90
CA GLN A 95 16.56 5.61 23.47
C GLN A 95 15.37 5.05 24.26
N SER A 96 14.62 5.90 24.97
CA SER A 96 13.33 5.50 25.56
C SER A 96 12.22 6.40 25.07
N ALA A 97 11.23 5.81 24.41
CA ALA A 97 10.04 6.50 23.93
C ALA A 97 9.17 7.02 25.09
N ALA A 98 9.17 6.30 26.22
CA ALA A 98 8.47 6.71 27.43
C ALA A 98 9.03 8.04 28.01
N GLU A 99 10.36 8.20 28.06
CA GLU A 99 10.99 9.47 28.49
C GLU A 99 10.75 10.62 27.50
N ALA A 100 10.45 10.31 26.24
CA ALA A 100 10.22 11.27 25.17
C ALA A 100 8.75 11.65 24.96
N GLY A 101 7.81 10.90 25.55
CA GLY A 101 6.39 10.99 25.22
C GLY A 101 6.05 10.53 23.79
N THR A 102 6.91 9.73 23.16
CA THR A 102 6.74 9.20 21.80
C THR A 102 6.20 7.77 21.82
N GLN A 103 5.81 7.25 20.65
CA GLN A 103 5.53 5.82 20.51
C GLN A 103 6.86 5.06 20.31
N PRO A 104 7.09 3.93 21.01
CA PRO A 104 8.22 3.05 20.72
C PRO A 104 8.08 2.38 19.36
N ASN A 105 9.17 1.83 18.85
CA ASN A 105 9.24 1.15 17.55
C ASN A 105 8.77 1.99 16.34
N CYS A 106 8.91 3.32 16.43
CA CYS A 106 8.43 4.27 15.44
C CYS A 106 9.56 5.11 14.80
N ILE A 107 9.31 5.54 13.56
CA ILE A 107 10.21 6.38 12.77
C ILE A 107 9.45 7.60 12.25
N HIS A 108 9.86 8.80 12.66
CA HIS A 108 9.35 10.06 12.13
C HIS A 108 10.27 10.59 11.03
N VAL A 109 9.74 10.80 9.83
CA VAL A 109 10.50 11.30 8.68
C VAL A 109 9.99 12.67 8.26
N LEU A 110 10.82 13.68 8.43
CA LEU A 110 10.58 15.03 7.93
C LEU A 110 10.99 15.12 6.44
N ARG A 111 10.05 15.58 5.60
CA ARG A 111 10.26 15.85 4.17
C ARG A 111 9.38 17.03 3.70
N GLU A 112 9.74 17.60 2.56
CA GLU A 112 8.85 18.45 1.76
C GLU A 112 7.73 17.58 1.16
N VAL A 113 6.50 18.07 1.17
CA VAL A 113 5.30 17.42 0.61
C VAL A 113 4.39 18.51 0.02
N CYS A 114 4.10 18.45 -1.28
CA CYS A 114 3.14 19.32 -1.97
C CYS A 114 3.32 20.84 -1.76
N GLY A 115 4.56 21.32 -1.58
CA GLY A 115 4.87 22.75 -1.37
C GLY A 115 4.87 23.23 0.09
N GLY A 116 4.77 22.32 1.07
CA GLY A 116 5.02 22.60 2.49
C GLY A 116 5.82 21.46 3.14
N PHE A 117 6.01 21.49 4.47
CA PHE A 117 6.69 20.40 5.17
C PHE A 117 5.71 19.39 5.79
N GLY A 118 6.08 18.12 5.72
CA GLY A 118 5.31 16.98 6.23
C GLY A 118 6.17 16.03 7.06
N ILE A 119 5.57 15.53 8.15
CA ILE A 119 6.13 14.48 9.01
C ILE A 119 5.39 13.18 8.72
N TYR A 120 6.07 12.24 8.08
CA TYR A 120 5.60 10.86 7.94
C TYR A 120 6.01 10.05 9.16
N THR A 121 5.03 9.69 9.99
CA THR A 121 5.23 8.78 11.13
C THR A 121 4.96 7.35 10.68
N VAL A 122 5.97 6.48 10.78
CA VAL A 122 5.88 5.05 10.45
C VAL A 122 5.96 4.21 11.72
N SER A 123 5.00 3.32 11.90
CA SER A 123 4.94 2.30 12.95
C SER A 123 5.47 0.98 12.41
N LEU A 124 6.57 0.47 12.96
CA LEU A 124 7.14 -0.82 12.56
C LEU A 124 6.33 -2.01 13.12
N ASP A 125 5.48 -1.78 14.13
CA ASP A 125 4.67 -2.83 14.76
C ASP A 125 3.55 -3.37 13.88
N ASP A 126 3.01 -2.54 12.98
CA ASP A 126 1.94 -2.90 12.04
C ASP A 126 2.22 -2.46 10.60
N MET A 127 3.42 -1.93 10.31
CA MET A 127 3.82 -1.31 9.03
C MET A 127 2.75 -0.36 8.49
N THR A 128 2.34 0.57 9.36
CA THR A 128 1.44 1.67 9.01
C THR A 128 2.18 2.99 8.97
N ILE A 129 1.67 3.92 8.16
CA ILE A 129 2.19 5.27 8.01
C ILE A 129 1.07 6.28 8.26
N ARG A 130 1.45 7.45 8.76
CA ARG A 130 0.57 8.63 8.87
C ARG A 130 1.38 9.87 8.52
N LEU A 131 0.88 10.65 7.57
CA LEU A 131 1.39 12.00 7.29
C LEU A 131 0.74 13.01 8.25
N SER A 132 1.52 13.96 8.75
CA SER A 132 1.05 15.18 9.42
C SER A 132 1.72 16.38 8.75
N ILE A 133 0.95 17.38 8.33
CA ILE A 133 1.49 18.64 7.76
C ILE A 133 2.01 19.54 8.90
N VAL A 134 3.07 20.31 8.62
CA VAL A 134 3.68 21.26 9.55
C VAL A 134 3.12 22.66 9.26
N GLU A 135 2.14 23.08 10.05
CA GLU A 135 1.51 24.41 9.94
C GLU A 135 2.53 25.55 10.03
N GLY A 136 2.35 26.61 9.23
CA GLY A 136 3.19 27.80 9.24
C GLY A 136 4.58 27.64 8.61
N SER A 137 4.79 26.63 7.76
CA SER A 137 6.02 26.43 6.99
C SER A 137 5.85 26.75 5.51
N ASP A 138 5.78 28.05 5.19
CA ASP A 138 5.70 28.55 3.81
C ASP A 138 7.03 28.31 3.04
N ASP A 139 6.96 28.00 1.74
CA ASP A 139 8.11 27.70 0.87
C ASP A 139 8.89 28.97 0.42
N ASP A 140 9.41 29.70 1.41
CA ASP A 140 10.45 30.72 1.24
C ASP A 140 11.86 30.09 1.00
N GLY A 141 11.94 28.78 0.75
CA GLY A 141 13.21 28.03 0.67
C GLY A 141 13.89 27.81 2.03
N GLN A 142 13.11 27.75 3.12
CA GLN A 142 13.64 27.50 4.48
C GLN A 142 13.93 26.00 4.70
N GLU A 143 15.12 25.66 5.18
CA GLU A 143 15.42 24.29 5.62
C GLU A 143 14.79 24.02 7.00
N VAL A 144 13.70 23.25 7.05
CA VAL A 144 13.15 22.75 8.32
C VAL A 144 14.01 21.58 8.82
N PHE A 145 14.37 21.62 10.10
CA PHE A 145 15.15 20.60 10.79
C PHE A 145 14.50 20.19 12.10
N TRP A 146 14.80 18.97 12.54
CA TRP A 146 14.42 18.54 13.88
C TRP A 146 15.29 19.20 14.94
N ALA A 147 14.68 19.58 16.06
CA ALA A 147 15.39 20.01 17.27
C ALA A 147 14.85 19.25 18.49
N LEU A 148 15.74 18.81 19.37
CA LEU A 148 15.37 18.32 20.70
C LEU A 148 14.97 19.52 21.57
N SER A 149 13.85 19.41 22.30
CA SER A 149 13.46 20.41 23.30
C SER A 149 14.53 20.52 24.39
N THR A 150 14.77 21.72 24.90
CA THR A 150 15.66 21.92 26.08
C THR A 150 15.09 21.35 27.37
N SER A 151 13.81 20.92 27.39
CA SER A 151 13.23 20.12 28.47
C SER A 151 13.57 18.63 28.40
N PHE A 152 14.08 18.15 27.26
CA PHE A 152 14.41 16.75 27.04
C PHE A 152 15.60 16.35 27.92
N GLY A 153 15.46 15.30 28.73
CA GLY A 153 16.46 14.90 29.74
C GLY A 153 16.44 15.70 31.05
N LEU A 154 15.68 16.80 31.15
CA LEU A 154 15.54 17.57 32.40
C LEU A 154 14.68 16.85 33.45
N GLU A 155 13.85 15.88 33.03
CA GLU A 155 13.14 14.98 33.95
C GLU A 155 13.97 13.74 34.32
N ALA A 156 14.76 13.17 33.39
CA ALA A 156 15.76 12.15 33.73
C ALA A 156 16.76 12.67 34.79
N ALA A 157 17.19 13.92 34.67
CA ALA A 157 18.05 14.59 35.67
C ALA A 157 17.39 14.75 37.05
N ARG A 158 16.05 14.75 37.16
CA ARG A 158 15.32 14.85 38.44
C ARG A 158 15.17 13.52 39.17
N ILE A 159 15.31 12.39 38.48
CA ILE A 159 15.19 11.05 39.06
C ILE A 159 16.50 10.63 39.77
N ILE A 160 17.63 11.20 39.35
CA ILE A 160 18.97 10.84 39.86
C ILE A 160 19.24 11.39 41.27
N ASP A 161 18.57 12.49 41.67
CA ASP A 161 18.94 13.28 42.86
C ASP A 161 18.25 12.85 44.18
N THR A 162 17.65 11.64 44.21
CA THR A 162 17.18 10.99 45.45
C THR A 162 17.49 9.49 45.47
N SER A 163 18.64 9.11 46.03
CA SER A 163 18.84 7.78 46.63
C SER A 163 18.88 7.90 48.15
N ASP A 164 18.77 6.73 48.80
CA ASP A 164 18.81 6.51 50.25
C ASP A 164 17.53 7.01 50.96
N ASP A 165 16.83 6.21 51.77
CA ASP A 165 17.20 4.94 52.42
C ASP A 165 16.22 3.78 52.10
N VAL A 166 16.63 2.55 52.37
CA VAL A 166 15.97 1.30 51.93
C VAL A 166 15.32 0.56 53.11
N SER A 167 14.12 0.02 52.90
CA SER A 167 13.63 -1.13 53.68
C SER A 167 13.08 -2.22 52.76
N ASN A 168 13.61 -3.44 52.93
CA ASN A 168 13.23 -4.60 52.12
C ASN A 168 11.87 -5.17 52.55
N GLU A 169 11.15 -5.75 51.59
CA GLU A 169 10.45 -7.02 51.87
C GLU A 169 10.53 -7.94 50.64
N VAL A 170 10.73 -9.24 50.88
CA VAL A 170 10.99 -10.26 49.84
C VAL A 170 10.07 -11.44 50.10
N MET A 171 9.38 -11.93 49.06
CA MET A 171 8.89 -13.31 49.06
C MET A 171 9.03 -13.98 47.69
N GLN A 172 9.17 -15.31 47.75
CA GLN A 172 9.68 -16.14 46.65
C GLN A 172 8.57 -16.70 45.75
N THR A 173 8.99 -17.01 44.52
CA THR A 173 8.26 -17.79 43.53
C THR A 173 7.76 -19.13 44.07
N ARG A 174 6.56 -19.54 43.66
CA ARG A 174 6.25 -20.97 43.45
C ARG A 174 5.61 -21.19 42.09
N ILE A 175 6.11 -22.20 41.39
CA ILE A 175 5.49 -22.84 40.25
C ILE A 175 4.98 -24.18 40.77
N GLU A 176 3.70 -24.48 40.58
CA GLU A 176 3.19 -25.85 40.74
C GLU A 176 2.42 -26.24 39.47
N HIS A 177 2.80 -27.38 38.91
CA HIS A 177 2.25 -28.00 37.70
C HIS A 177 2.01 -29.47 38.03
N CYS A 178 0.81 -30.00 37.77
CA CYS A 178 0.60 -31.40 37.39
C CYS A 178 -0.82 -31.66 36.88
N CYS A 179 -1.01 -32.83 36.26
CA CYS A 179 -2.25 -33.24 35.58
C CYS A 179 -2.78 -34.57 36.16
N GLY A 180 -4.10 -34.80 36.03
CA GLY A 180 -4.74 -36.12 36.26
C GLY A 180 -4.92 -36.50 37.74
N GLU A 181 -5.85 -37.40 38.11
CA GLU A 181 -6.72 -38.28 37.31
C GLU A 181 -8.06 -38.59 38.04
N GLN A 182 -9.03 -39.14 37.28
CA GLN A 182 -10.07 -40.12 37.70
C GLN A 182 -10.87 -39.94 39.02
N GLU A 183 -12.19 -39.75 38.87
CA GLU A 183 -13.22 -40.53 39.59
C GLU A 183 -14.29 -41.02 38.59
N LYS A 184 -15.04 -42.09 38.91
CA LYS A 184 -15.87 -42.83 37.93
C LYS A 184 -17.04 -43.60 38.59
N GLU A 185 -18.28 -43.33 38.13
CA GLU A 185 -19.52 -44.15 38.34
C GLU A 185 -20.01 -44.31 39.80
N ASP A 186 -21.31 -44.43 40.15
CA ASP A 186 -22.64 -44.30 39.49
C ASP A 186 -23.66 -43.91 40.64
N THR A 187 -25.01 -43.85 40.62
CA THR A 187 -26.13 -44.30 39.77
C THR A 187 -27.36 -43.40 40.00
N GLY A 188 -28.18 -43.15 38.97
CA GLY A 188 -29.58 -42.70 39.21
C GLY A 188 -30.33 -42.04 38.04
N MET A 189 -31.30 -42.76 37.47
CA MET A 189 -32.36 -42.23 36.58
C MET A 189 -33.04 -40.98 37.21
N SER A 190 -33.48 -39.95 36.51
CA SER A 190 -34.07 -39.84 35.15
C SER A 190 -34.00 -38.36 34.69
N ALA A 191 -34.43 -37.88 33.51
CA ALA A 191 -35.30 -38.44 32.47
C ALA A 191 -34.96 -37.90 31.06
N ALA A 192 -35.74 -38.28 30.04
CA ALA A 192 -35.43 -38.00 28.64
C ALA A 192 -35.93 -36.64 28.12
N ALA A 193 -35.00 -35.87 27.55
CA ALA A 193 -35.27 -34.87 26.50
C ALA A 193 -34.02 -34.73 25.62
N SER A 194 -33.81 -35.67 24.70
CA SER A 194 -32.71 -35.62 23.72
C SER A 194 -32.92 -34.44 22.76
N ARG A 195 -32.28 -33.30 23.04
CA ARG A 195 -32.04 -32.27 22.03
C ARG A 195 -31.08 -32.85 21.00
N GLU A 196 -31.62 -33.39 19.91
CA GLU A 196 -30.86 -33.58 18.68
C GLU A 196 -30.38 -32.20 18.22
N GLU A 197 -29.07 -31.97 18.29
CA GLU A 197 -28.44 -30.79 17.71
C GLU A 197 -28.52 -30.91 16.18
N ARG A 198 -29.59 -30.33 15.61
CA ARG A 198 -29.82 -30.27 14.16
C ARG A 198 -28.56 -29.78 13.47
N GLN A 199 -28.08 -30.55 12.50
CA GLN A 199 -26.84 -30.23 11.82
C GLN A 199 -27.09 -29.06 10.87
N TRP A 200 -26.09 -28.22 10.63
CA TRP A 200 -26.18 -27.14 9.63
C TRP A 200 -26.59 -27.64 8.22
N ARG A 201 -26.33 -28.92 7.94
CA ARG A 201 -26.77 -29.62 6.72
C ARG A 201 -28.29 -29.70 6.57
N ASP A 202 -29.03 -29.68 7.69
CA ASP A 202 -30.49 -29.77 7.73
C ASP A 202 -31.18 -28.42 7.42
N LEU A 203 -30.40 -27.33 7.29
CA LEU A 203 -30.92 -26.01 6.94
C LEU A 203 -31.27 -25.96 5.44
N HIS A 204 -32.54 -25.65 5.13
CA HIS A 204 -33.05 -25.68 3.76
C HIS A 204 -32.37 -24.64 2.86
N THR A 205 -32.05 -25.01 1.63
CA THR A 205 -31.32 -24.15 0.67
C THR A 205 -32.09 -22.87 0.32
N ASP A 206 -33.42 -22.86 0.42
CA ASP A 206 -34.23 -21.65 0.22
C ASP A 206 -34.03 -20.62 1.32
N LEU A 207 -33.80 -21.06 2.56
CA LEU A 207 -33.47 -20.16 3.67
C LEU A 207 -32.07 -19.56 3.50
N LEU A 208 -31.13 -20.34 2.95
CA LEU A 208 -29.79 -19.86 2.60
C LEU A 208 -29.84 -18.84 1.45
N GLN A 209 -30.67 -19.05 0.43
CA GLN A 209 -30.89 -18.08 -0.66
C GLN A 209 -31.39 -16.72 -0.15
N LEU A 210 -32.18 -16.69 0.93
CA LEU A 210 -32.64 -15.46 1.60
C LEU A 210 -31.56 -14.75 2.46
N LEU A 211 -30.42 -15.41 2.71
CA LEU A 211 -29.26 -14.82 3.38
C LEU A 211 -28.26 -14.19 2.39
N VAL A 212 -28.17 -14.69 1.15
CA VAL A 212 -27.19 -14.22 0.16
C VAL A 212 -27.20 -12.69 -0.01
N PRO A 213 -28.35 -12.00 -0.17
CA PRO A 213 -28.39 -10.53 -0.30
C PRO A 213 -28.06 -9.73 0.99
N LYS A 214 -27.67 -10.41 2.07
CA LYS A 214 -27.42 -9.81 3.39
C LYS A 214 -25.99 -10.05 3.88
N ILE A 215 -25.23 -10.89 3.20
CA ILE A 215 -23.84 -11.23 3.53
C ILE A 215 -22.88 -10.65 2.48
N SER A 216 -21.63 -10.43 2.87
CA SER A 216 -20.59 -9.98 1.95
C SER A 216 -20.17 -11.08 0.98
N PHE A 217 -19.44 -10.69 -0.06
CA PHE A 217 -18.74 -11.58 -0.97
C PHE A 217 -17.91 -12.67 -0.25
N ILE A 218 -17.12 -12.31 0.77
CA ILE A 218 -16.27 -13.27 1.48
C ILE A 218 -17.09 -14.21 2.38
N ASP A 219 -18.09 -13.70 3.09
CA ASP A 219 -19.00 -14.55 3.88
C ASP A 219 -19.82 -15.50 2.98
N PHE A 220 -20.14 -15.13 1.74
CA PHE A 220 -20.76 -16.02 0.74
C PHE A 220 -19.82 -17.15 0.29
N LEU A 221 -18.53 -16.86 0.07
CA LEU A 221 -17.53 -17.90 -0.22
C LEU A 221 -17.39 -18.87 0.96
N HIS A 222 -17.35 -18.37 2.20
CA HIS A 222 -17.36 -19.20 3.40
C HIS A 222 -18.62 -20.05 3.52
N LEU A 223 -19.79 -19.51 3.19
CA LEU A 223 -21.07 -20.23 3.21
C LEU A 223 -21.05 -21.43 2.24
N LYS A 224 -20.51 -21.26 1.02
CA LYS A 224 -20.40 -22.37 0.05
C LYS A 224 -19.54 -23.54 0.55
N VAL A 225 -18.47 -23.30 1.31
CA VAL A 225 -17.57 -24.38 1.78
C VAL A 225 -18.06 -25.14 3.02
N VAL A 226 -19.11 -24.69 3.71
CA VAL A 226 -19.64 -25.34 4.93
C VAL A 226 -20.02 -26.81 4.69
N CYS A 227 -20.71 -27.12 3.58
CA CYS A 227 -20.98 -28.49 3.17
C CYS A 227 -21.39 -28.59 1.69
N LYS A 228 -21.34 -29.81 1.13
CA LYS A 228 -21.74 -30.10 -0.26
C LYS A 228 -23.11 -29.54 -0.64
N GLN A 229 -24.09 -29.60 0.25
CA GLN A 229 -25.46 -29.11 0.01
C GLN A 229 -25.53 -27.58 -0.07
N TRP A 230 -24.72 -26.87 0.74
CA TRP A 230 -24.64 -25.42 0.70
C TRP A 230 -23.84 -24.92 -0.53
N ASN A 231 -22.86 -25.70 -1.00
CA ASN A 231 -22.17 -25.41 -2.26
C ASN A 231 -23.09 -25.44 -3.49
N PHE A 232 -24.23 -26.14 -3.43
CA PHE A 232 -25.24 -26.19 -4.50
C PHE A 232 -26.29 -25.05 -4.46
N ILE A 233 -26.05 -23.98 -3.68
CA ILE A 233 -26.90 -22.78 -3.72
C ILE A 233 -26.86 -22.16 -5.11
N LYS A 234 -28.05 -22.00 -5.71
CA LYS A 234 -28.24 -21.48 -7.08
C LYS A 234 -28.22 -19.95 -7.19
N SER A 235 -28.13 -19.22 -6.08
CA SER A 235 -27.99 -17.76 -6.11
C SER A 235 -26.69 -17.40 -6.85
N PRO A 236 -26.75 -16.56 -7.91
CA PRO A 236 -25.55 -15.98 -8.51
C PRO A 236 -24.72 -15.23 -7.47
N ILE A 237 -23.40 -15.17 -7.64
CA ILE A 237 -22.53 -14.47 -6.69
C ILE A 237 -22.77 -12.95 -6.70
N GLN A 238 -23.27 -12.42 -7.82
CA GLN A 238 -23.76 -11.04 -7.96
C GLN A 238 -24.94 -10.72 -7.03
N ASN A 239 -25.62 -11.72 -6.43
CA ASN A 239 -26.66 -11.50 -5.43
C ASN A 239 -26.10 -11.25 -4.02
N ALA A 240 -24.81 -11.47 -3.77
CA ALA A 240 -24.18 -11.11 -2.51
C ALA A 240 -23.82 -9.62 -2.48
N LYS A 241 -23.57 -9.05 -1.29
CA LYS A 241 -23.04 -7.69 -1.22
C LYS A 241 -21.56 -7.69 -1.63
N VAL A 242 -21.28 -7.28 -2.87
CA VAL A 242 -19.92 -7.17 -3.41
C VAL A 242 -19.45 -5.72 -3.33
N SER A 243 -18.28 -5.53 -2.72
CA SER A 243 -17.51 -4.29 -2.72
C SER A 243 -16.06 -4.62 -3.08
N PRO A 244 -15.27 -3.68 -3.62
CA PRO A 244 -13.83 -3.75 -3.54
C PRO A 244 -13.36 -4.00 -2.11
N LEU A 245 -12.32 -4.81 -1.99
CA LEU A 245 -11.71 -5.26 -0.75
C LEU A 245 -10.33 -4.60 -0.62
N LEU A 246 -9.94 -4.17 0.58
CA LEU A 246 -8.61 -3.57 0.77
C LEU A 246 -7.59 -4.69 1.00
N MET A 247 -6.65 -4.87 0.07
CA MET A 247 -5.55 -5.81 0.23
C MET A 247 -4.32 -5.08 0.80
N THR A 248 -3.68 -5.69 1.80
CA THR A 248 -2.45 -5.17 2.43
C THR A 248 -1.45 -6.30 2.68
N THR A 249 -0.16 -6.07 2.46
CA THR A 249 0.88 -7.09 2.79
C THR A 249 1.32 -6.99 4.24
N GLN A 250 1.59 -8.14 4.88
CA GLN A 250 2.17 -8.16 6.23
C GLN A 250 3.65 -7.70 6.27
N PRO A 251 4.15 -7.24 7.45
CA PRO A 251 5.55 -6.85 7.63
C PRO A 251 6.55 -7.95 7.26
N ALA A 252 7.57 -7.61 6.48
CA ALA A 252 8.62 -8.54 6.10
C ALA A 252 9.44 -8.97 7.34
N GLY A 253 9.56 -10.28 7.56
CA GLY A 253 10.30 -10.87 8.69
C GLY A 253 9.43 -11.68 9.65
N ARG A 254 8.16 -11.29 9.86
CA ARG A 254 7.27 -11.96 10.84
C ARG A 254 6.72 -13.31 10.38
N THR A 255 6.67 -13.55 9.06
CA THR A 255 6.20 -14.81 8.47
C THR A 255 7.11 -15.25 7.33
N LYS A 256 7.27 -16.57 7.15
CA LYS A 256 7.93 -17.20 5.99
C LYS A 256 6.96 -17.54 4.86
N GLU A 257 5.71 -17.06 4.97
CA GLU A 257 4.62 -17.39 4.08
C GLU A 257 4.04 -16.11 3.48
N ASP A 258 3.64 -16.17 2.23
CA ASP A 258 3.30 -14.97 1.45
C ASP A 258 1.84 -14.59 1.71
N LEU A 259 1.60 -14.08 2.92
CA LEU A 259 0.29 -13.68 3.40
C LEU A 259 -0.03 -12.25 2.99
N VAL A 260 -1.22 -12.07 2.42
CA VAL A 260 -1.90 -10.78 2.33
C VAL A 260 -3.09 -10.78 3.29
N GLU A 261 -3.30 -9.65 3.97
CA GLU A 261 -4.54 -9.39 4.68
C GLU A 261 -5.52 -8.72 3.71
N ILE A 262 -6.77 -9.17 3.78
CA ILE A 262 -7.91 -8.64 3.03
C ILE A 262 -8.89 -8.09 4.06
N PHE A 263 -9.15 -6.78 4.03
CA PHE A 263 -10.24 -6.15 4.76
C PHE A 263 -11.46 -6.00 3.84
N ASP A 264 -12.62 -6.42 4.35
CA ASP A 264 -13.91 -6.40 3.67
C ASP A 264 -14.79 -5.28 4.26
N PRO A 265 -14.98 -4.15 3.55
CA PRO A 265 -15.76 -3.03 4.06
C PRO A 265 -17.22 -3.37 4.39
N VAL A 266 -17.79 -4.43 3.79
CA VAL A 266 -19.21 -4.80 3.95
C VAL A 266 -19.45 -5.60 5.23
N SER A 267 -18.45 -6.38 5.67
CA SER A 267 -18.56 -7.20 6.89
C SER A 267 -17.71 -6.67 8.05
N GLU A 268 -16.93 -5.60 7.82
CA GLU A 268 -15.92 -5.01 8.72
C GLU A 268 -14.84 -6.01 9.21
N LYS A 269 -14.69 -7.15 8.52
CA LYS A 269 -13.76 -8.23 8.91
C LYS A 269 -12.44 -8.14 8.16
N LYS A 270 -11.39 -8.67 8.81
CA LYS A 270 -10.13 -9.04 8.19
C LYS A 270 -10.05 -10.54 7.94
N TYR A 271 -9.41 -10.92 6.84
CA TYR A 271 -9.10 -12.30 6.47
C TYR A 271 -7.66 -12.38 5.98
N SER A 272 -6.93 -13.46 6.26
CA SER A 272 -5.58 -13.69 5.71
C SER A 272 -5.65 -14.68 4.55
N ILE A 273 -5.15 -14.30 3.38
CA ILE A 273 -5.04 -15.17 2.20
C ILE A 273 -3.56 -15.43 1.91
N ARG A 274 -3.24 -16.70 1.64
CA ARG A 274 -1.90 -17.12 1.22
C ARG A 274 -1.76 -17.05 -0.30
N LEU A 275 -0.87 -16.18 -0.77
CA LEU A 275 -0.33 -16.28 -2.12
C LEU A 275 0.66 -17.45 -2.13
N ASN A 276 0.70 -18.25 -3.19
CA ASN A 276 1.71 -19.32 -3.32
C ASN A 276 2.67 -18.97 -4.47
N ILE A 277 3.35 -17.82 -4.32
CA ILE A 277 4.37 -17.37 -5.27
C ILE A 277 5.53 -18.38 -5.23
N PRO A 278 5.95 -18.99 -6.35
CA PRO A 278 6.99 -20.01 -6.35
C PRO A 278 8.34 -19.46 -5.86
N THR A 279 8.82 -19.95 -4.72
CA THR A 279 10.11 -19.53 -4.14
C THR A 279 11.33 -20.05 -4.89
N SER A 280 11.18 -21.06 -5.74
CA SER A 280 12.28 -21.77 -6.42
C SER A 280 13.10 -20.93 -7.41
N GLY A 281 12.64 -19.73 -7.79
CA GLY A 281 13.36 -18.81 -8.67
C GLY A 281 13.96 -17.58 -7.98
N LEU A 282 13.66 -17.35 -6.70
CA LEU A 282 14.00 -16.10 -6.00
C LEU A 282 15.36 -16.21 -5.31
N GLN A 283 16.26 -15.26 -5.58
CA GLN A 283 17.55 -15.19 -4.90
C GLN A 283 17.46 -14.49 -3.54
N PHE A 284 16.43 -13.67 -3.35
CA PHE A 284 16.26 -12.85 -2.15
C PHE A 284 14.83 -12.92 -1.61
N GLN A 285 14.71 -13.29 -0.32
CA GLN A 285 13.45 -13.09 0.43
C GLN A 285 13.32 -11.60 0.79
N GLY A 286 12.11 -11.06 0.70
CA GLY A 286 11.87 -9.65 1.01
C GLY A 286 10.40 -9.25 0.87
N SER A 287 10.11 -8.00 1.20
CA SER A 287 8.77 -7.39 1.11
C SER A 287 8.12 -7.65 -0.25
N GLN A 288 6.80 -7.85 -0.22
CA GLN A 288 5.95 -7.86 -1.40
C GLN A 288 5.42 -6.42 -1.60
N LEU A 289 5.28 -5.97 -2.84
CA LEU A 289 4.54 -4.75 -3.19
C LEU A 289 3.37 -5.07 -4.09
N LEU A 290 2.28 -4.31 -3.95
CA LEU A 290 1.09 -4.40 -4.76
C LEU A 290 1.10 -3.22 -5.74
N HIS A 291 0.97 -3.48 -7.04
CA HIS A 291 1.15 -2.44 -8.09
C HIS A 291 -0.13 -2.07 -8.83
N PHE A 292 -0.99 -3.05 -9.10
CA PHE A 292 -2.20 -2.85 -9.92
C PHE A 292 -3.22 -3.95 -9.68
N THR A 293 -4.50 -3.63 -9.89
CA THR A 293 -5.65 -4.53 -9.73
C THR A 293 -6.68 -4.29 -10.82
N LYS A 294 -7.14 -5.36 -11.47
CA LYS A 294 -8.24 -5.34 -12.45
C LYS A 294 -8.79 -6.76 -12.59
N ASN A 295 -10.12 -6.89 -12.73
CA ASN A 295 -10.82 -8.16 -12.98
C ASN A 295 -10.30 -9.35 -12.13
N GLY A 296 -10.26 -9.20 -10.81
CA GLY A 296 -9.84 -10.28 -9.89
C GLY A 296 -8.37 -10.69 -9.94
N TRP A 297 -7.53 -10.01 -10.73
CA TRP A 297 -6.08 -10.18 -10.76
C TRP A 297 -5.37 -9.02 -10.08
N VAL A 298 -4.21 -9.32 -9.48
CA VAL A 298 -3.30 -8.34 -8.89
C VAL A 298 -1.89 -8.54 -9.45
N ILE A 299 -1.19 -7.43 -9.75
CA ILE A 299 0.25 -7.43 -10.03
C ILE A 299 0.99 -7.25 -8.69
N VAL A 300 1.85 -8.22 -8.37
CA VAL A 300 2.67 -8.25 -7.17
C VAL A 300 4.14 -8.35 -7.56
N SER A 301 5.01 -7.51 -7.01
CA SER A 301 6.46 -7.73 -7.09
C SER A 301 6.98 -8.26 -5.75
N ARG A 302 8.03 -9.08 -5.78
CA ARG A 302 8.58 -9.70 -4.57
C ARG A 302 10.10 -9.70 -4.58
N GLY A 303 10.71 -9.48 -3.42
CA GLY A 303 12.11 -9.85 -3.19
C GLY A 303 13.14 -8.84 -3.70
N GLY A 304 14.22 -9.37 -4.28
CA GLY A 304 15.48 -8.64 -4.53
C GLY A 304 15.99 -8.73 -5.97
N ASP A 305 15.13 -9.13 -6.90
CA ASP A 305 15.48 -9.64 -8.23
C ASP A 305 14.57 -9.07 -9.34
N HIS A 306 13.88 -7.95 -9.08
CA HIS A 306 12.94 -7.28 -10.01
C HIS A 306 11.80 -8.16 -10.55
N MET A 307 11.52 -9.30 -9.89
CA MET A 307 10.51 -10.27 -10.32
C MET A 307 9.10 -9.75 -10.10
N ILE A 308 8.30 -9.79 -11.17
CA ILE A 308 6.88 -9.39 -11.20
C ILE A 308 6.01 -10.65 -11.38
N PHE A 309 4.87 -10.69 -10.68
CA PHE A 309 3.93 -11.81 -10.67
C PHE A 309 2.49 -11.30 -10.86
N LEU A 310 1.76 -11.92 -11.79
CA LEU A 310 0.30 -11.82 -11.85
C LEU A 310 -0.31 -12.93 -10.98
N VAL A 311 -1.17 -12.56 -10.04
CA VAL A 311 -1.82 -13.50 -9.11
C VAL A 311 -3.33 -13.31 -9.12
N ASN A 312 -4.08 -14.42 -9.10
CA ASN A 312 -5.51 -14.41 -8.81
C ASN A 312 -5.76 -15.10 -7.46
N LEU A 313 -6.30 -14.36 -6.50
CA LEU A 313 -6.43 -14.79 -5.09
C LEU A 313 -7.37 -16.00 -4.90
N PHE A 314 -8.37 -16.12 -5.78
CA PHE A 314 -9.55 -16.96 -5.54
C PHE A 314 -9.74 -18.06 -6.60
N LYS A 315 -9.05 -17.97 -7.74
CA LYS A 315 -9.14 -18.96 -8.82
C LYS A 315 -8.32 -20.21 -8.51
N ASN A 316 -8.97 -21.18 -7.87
CA ASN A 316 -8.35 -22.41 -7.41
C ASN A 316 -8.13 -23.42 -8.55
N TYR A 317 -7.02 -23.27 -9.29
CA TYR A 317 -6.64 -24.19 -10.37
C TYR A 317 -6.15 -25.55 -9.81
N PRO A 318 -6.72 -26.69 -10.23
CA PRO A 318 -6.28 -28.03 -9.80
C PRO A 318 -4.82 -28.36 -10.08
N ASN A 319 -4.21 -27.64 -11.03
CA ASN A 319 -2.83 -27.83 -11.49
C ASN A 319 -1.82 -26.94 -10.73
N GLY A 320 -2.27 -26.16 -9.74
CA GLY A 320 -1.43 -25.20 -9.00
C GLY A 320 -1.12 -23.88 -9.72
N GLY A 321 -1.39 -23.75 -11.02
CA GLY A 321 -1.08 -22.55 -11.81
C GLY A 321 -2.02 -21.36 -11.59
N HIS A 322 -1.95 -20.71 -10.43
CA HIS A 322 -2.69 -19.48 -10.07
C HIS A 322 -1.80 -18.21 -9.99
N VAL A 323 -0.50 -18.39 -10.29
CA VAL A 323 0.52 -17.34 -10.39
C VAL A 323 1.17 -17.45 -11.77
N ILE A 324 1.27 -16.34 -12.48
CA ILE A 324 2.07 -16.21 -13.70
C ILE A 324 3.28 -15.34 -13.33
N ALA A 325 4.49 -15.88 -13.46
CA ALA A 325 5.72 -15.11 -13.32
C ALA A 325 6.02 -14.41 -14.64
N LEU A 326 6.37 -13.12 -14.58
CA LEU A 326 6.85 -12.33 -15.71
C LEU A 326 8.39 -12.30 -15.68
N PRO A 327 9.05 -11.93 -16.78
CA PRO A 327 10.48 -11.65 -16.79
C PRO A 327 10.85 -10.50 -15.82
N PRO A 328 12.11 -10.43 -15.33
CA PRO A 328 12.56 -9.35 -14.44
C PRO A 328 12.34 -7.97 -15.08
N LEU A 329 11.69 -7.05 -14.36
CA LEU A 329 11.38 -5.71 -14.88
C LEU A 329 12.39 -4.68 -14.40
N ASP A 330 13.43 -4.43 -15.21
CA ASP A 330 14.25 -3.22 -15.08
C ASP A 330 13.68 -2.10 -15.97
N ILE A 331 13.11 -1.08 -15.32
CA ILE A 331 12.60 0.14 -15.94
C ILE A 331 12.81 1.30 -14.96
N LEU A 332 13.60 2.30 -15.38
CA LEU A 332 13.91 3.45 -14.54
C LEU A 332 12.67 4.30 -14.30
N GLY A 333 12.48 4.74 -13.04
CA GLY A 333 11.39 5.64 -12.68
C GLY A 333 9.98 5.12 -12.98
N LEU A 334 9.74 3.80 -12.83
CA LEU A 334 8.41 3.17 -12.91
C LEU A 334 7.32 4.04 -12.24
N ARG A 335 6.23 4.30 -12.98
CA ARG A 335 5.07 5.14 -12.58
C ARG A 335 3.75 4.37 -12.52
N GLY A 336 3.67 3.23 -13.19
CA GLY A 336 2.49 2.39 -13.22
C GLY A 336 2.69 1.09 -13.98
N LEU A 337 1.89 0.08 -13.61
CA LEU A 337 1.82 -1.23 -14.25
C LEU A 337 0.36 -1.51 -14.56
N SER A 338 0.05 -2.10 -15.71
CA SER A 338 -1.33 -2.31 -16.15
C SER A 338 -1.44 -3.51 -17.08
N PHE A 339 -2.67 -3.93 -17.40
CA PHE A 339 -2.90 -4.93 -18.43
C PHE A 339 -4.21 -4.71 -19.19
N SER A 340 -4.23 -5.22 -20.43
CA SER A 340 -5.29 -5.00 -21.41
C SER A 340 -6.61 -5.64 -20.98
N SER A 341 -6.66 -6.98 -21.03
CA SER A 341 -7.84 -7.82 -20.91
C SER A 341 -7.69 -8.86 -19.79
N VAL A 342 -8.57 -9.85 -19.70
CA VAL A 342 -8.42 -10.96 -18.75
C VAL A 342 -7.31 -11.93 -19.20
N SER A 343 -6.55 -12.46 -18.23
CA SER A 343 -5.50 -13.46 -18.50
C SER A 343 -6.06 -14.66 -19.28
N GLY A 344 -5.50 -14.95 -20.45
CA GLY A 344 -5.98 -16.02 -21.34
C GLY A 344 -6.90 -15.55 -22.48
N SER A 345 -7.20 -14.26 -22.58
CA SER A 345 -7.47 -13.63 -23.88
C SER A 345 -6.21 -13.72 -24.76
N PRO A 346 -6.33 -13.91 -26.10
CA PRO A 346 -5.18 -13.80 -27.00
C PRO A 346 -4.57 -12.39 -27.01
N ASP A 347 -5.37 -11.38 -26.68
CA ASP A 347 -4.99 -9.97 -26.64
C ASP A 347 -4.44 -9.55 -25.26
N PHE A 348 -4.11 -10.52 -24.40
CA PHE A 348 -3.56 -10.27 -23.07
C PHE A 348 -2.12 -9.75 -23.15
N MET A 349 -1.94 -8.51 -22.73
CA MET A 349 -0.66 -7.83 -22.58
C MET A 349 -0.59 -7.15 -21.22
N VAL A 350 0.60 -7.20 -20.61
CA VAL A 350 1.01 -6.33 -19.50
C VAL A 350 1.83 -5.18 -20.05
N LEU A 351 1.55 -3.95 -19.60
CA LEU A 351 2.32 -2.75 -19.93
C LEU A 351 2.89 -2.13 -18.65
N ALA A 352 4.20 -1.86 -18.67
CA ALA A 352 4.91 -1.10 -17.66
C ALA A 352 5.26 0.29 -18.22
N ALA A 353 4.98 1.34 -17.45
CA ALA A 353 5.25 2.73 -17.82
C ALA A 353 6.16 3.39 -16.77
N GLY A 354 7.21 4.07 -17.23
CA GLY A 354 8.17 4.79 -16.39
C GLY A 354 8.56 6.14 -16.99
N SER A 355 9.14 7.02 -16.18
CA SER A 355 9.64 8.32 -16.64
C SER A 355 10.92 8.74 -15.93
N THR A 356 11.80 9.44 -16.65
CA THR A 356 12.97 10.09 -16.03
C THR A 356 12.53 11.18 -15.04
N PRO A 357 13.35 11.52 -14.02
CA PRO A 357 12.98 12.53 -13.02
C PRO A 357 12.68 13.93 -13.57
N ASN A 358 13.22 14.27 -14.74
CA ASN A 358 12.97 15.51 -15.47
C ASN A 358 11.81 15.44 -16.47
N GLY A 359 11.14 14.29 -16.61
CA GLY A 359 10.02 14.11 -17.54
C GLY A 359 10.39 14.18 -19.03
N GLU A 360 11.67 14.19 -19.39
CA GLU A 360 12.12 14.26 -20.80
C GLU A 360 11.98 12.92 -21.55
N VAL A 361 12.13 11.80 -20.85
CA VAL A 361 12.04 10.46 -21.45
C VAL A 361 10.97 9.64 -20.74
N VAL A 362 9.98 9.20 -21.51
CA VAL A 362 9.04 8.15 -21.13
C VAL A 362 9.62 6.81 -21.60
N MET A 363 9.52 5.80 -20.73
CA MET A 363 9.91 4.42 -21.03
C MET A 363 8.67 3.55 -20.97
N ILE A 364 8.44 2.76 -22.00
CA ILE A 364 7.37 1.77 -22.05
C ILE A 364 7.99 0.41 -22.29
N LYS A 365 7.48 -0.58 -21.57
CA LYS A 365 7.80 -1.99 -21.79
C LYS A 365 6.52 -2.80 -21.86
N THR A 366 6.46 -3.74 -22.79
CA THR A 366 5.31 -4.65 -22.91
C THR A 366 5.70 -6.12 -22.85
N TRP A 367 4.76 -6.94 -22.40
CA TRP A 367 4.90 -8.39 -22.35
C TRP A 367 3.56 -9.06 -22.69
N ARG A 368 3.55 -9.94 -23.69
CA ARG A 368 2.39 -10.79 -24.04
C ARG A 368 2.63 -12.21 -23.52
N MET A 369 1.54 -12.95 -23.29
CA MET A 369 1.61 -14.32 -22.75
C MET A 369 2.42 -15.26 -23.65
N GLY A 370 3.64 -15.59 -23.23
CA GLY A 370 4.57 -16.47 -23.96
C GLY A 370 5.80 -15.76 -24.54
N ASP A 371 5.92 -14.44 -24.41
CA ASP A 371 7.18 -13.73 -24.66
C ASP A 371 8.24 -14.15 -23.62
N GLU A 372 9.49 -14.39 -24.05
CA GLU A 372 10.59 -14.83 -23.16
C GLU A 372 11.14 -13.69 -22.28
N ASP A 373 11.05 -12.44 -22.75
CA ASP A 373 11.48 -11.22 -22.05
C ASP A 373 10.52 -10.06 -22.37
N TRP A 374 10.69 -8.91 -21.72
CA TRP A 374 9.98 -7.67 -22.07
C TRP A 374 10.42 -7.13 -23.43
N LYS A 375 9.48 -6.48 -24.14
CA LYS A 375 9.75 -5.69 -25.34
C LYS A 375 9.99 -4.25 -24.92
N ASP A 376 11.18 -3.75 -25.23
CA ASP A 376 11.71 -2.46 -24.80
C ASP A 376 11.53 -1.39 -25.89
N GLU A 377 10.56 -0.50 -25.71
CA GLU A 377 10.25 0.54 -26.70
C GLU A 377 10.32 1.93 -26.04
N SER A 378 11.54 2.45 -25.98
CA SER A 378 11.87 3.76 -25.39
C SER A 378 11.69 4.90 -26.40
N ALA A 379 10.44 5.24 -26.72
CA ALA A 379 10.16 6.43 -27.52
C ALA A 379 10.46 7.70 -26.71
N GLY A 380 11.46 8.47 -27.15
CA GLY A 380 11.76 9.80 -26.64
C GLY A 380 11.24 10.86 -27.60
N HIS A 381 10.38 11.77 -27.13
CA HIS A 381 9.97 12.92 -27.92
C HIS A 381 11.00 14.05 -27.77
N ASP A 382 11.87 14.21 -28.78
CA ASP A 382 12.73 15.38 -28.89
C ASP A 382 11.89 16.68 -28.76
N ASN A 383 12.16 17.44 -27.70
CA ASN A 383 11.57 18.75 -27.35
C ASN A 383 10.19 18.76 -26.64
N VAL A 384 9.64 17.65 -26.12
CA VAL A 384 8.41 17.73 -25.29
C VAL A 384 8.51 16.94 -23.98
N THR A 385 8.53 17.65 -22.85
CA THR A 385 8.48 17.03 -21.52
C THR A 385 7.08 16.52 -21.18
N PHE A 386 7.01 15.36 -20.53
CA PHE A 386 5.80 14.71 -20.03
C PHE A 386 6.02 14.15 -18.63
N PHE A 387 5.53 14.89 -17.62
CA PHE A 387 5.64 14.52 -16.21
C PHE A 387 4.53 13.52 -15.83
N MET A 388 4.66 12.29 -16.32
CA MET A 388 3.74 11.17 -16.08
C MET A 388 3.34 11.09 -14.60
N ALA A 389 2.04 11.25 -14.33
CA ALA A 389 1.49 11.12 -12.98
C ALA A 389 1.56 9.65 -12.55
N SER A 390 1.69 9.40 -11.25
CA SER A 390 2.01 8.05 -10.74
C SER A 390 0.76 7.23 -10.44
N HIS A 391 -0.01 6.95 -11.49
CA HIS A 391 -1.12 5.99 -11.51
C HIS A 391 -0.87 4.95 -12.62
N SER A 392 -1.54 3.81 -12.50
CA SER A 392 -1.48 2.72 -13.47
C SER A 392 -2.19 3.09 -14.78
N PRO A 393 -1.59 2.84 -15.97
CA PRO A 393 -2.24 3.15 -17.24
C PRO A 393 -3.59 2.45 -17.43
N VAL A 394 -4.53 3.15 -18.04
CA VAL A 394 -5.90 2.68 -18.29
C VAL A 394 -6.00 2.12 -19.71
N PHE A 395 -6.32 0.84 -19.84
CA PHE A 395 -6.61 0.23 -21.14
C PHE A 395 -8.09 0.37 -21.51
N LEU A 396 -8.38 0.98 -22.67
CA LEU A 396 -9.71 1.14 -23.25
C LEU A 396 -9.62 1.07 -24.79
N ASP A 397 -10.54 0.36 -25.43
CA ASP A 397 -10.66 0.21 -26.90
C ASP A 397 -9.37 -0.15 -27.65
N GLY A 398 -8.51 -0.98 -27.05
CA GLY A 398 -7.24 -1.41 -27.66
C GLY A 398 -6.03 -0.56 -27.26
N LEU A 399 -6.25 0.65 -26.73
CA LEU A 399 -5.22 1.63 -26.41
C LEU A 399 -4.96 1.71 -24.90
N PHE A 400 -3.73 2.03 -24.51
CA PHE A 400 -3.39 2.43 -23.14
C PHE A 400 -3.32 3.95 -23.03
N TYR A 401 -3.90 4.50 -21.96
CA TYR A 401 -3.97 5.93 -21.66
C TYR A 401 -3.40 6.25 -20.29
N PHE A 402 -2.76 7.41 -20.13
CA PHE A 402 -2.26 7.89 -18.83
C PHE A 402 -2.16 9.43 -18.79
N LEU A 403 -2.32 10.03 -17.61
CA LEU A 403 -2.20 11.49 -17.42
C LEU A 403 -0.78 11.92 -17.00
N ASP A 404 -0.41 13.15 -17.31
CA ASP A 404 0.68 13.87 -16.63
C ASP A 404 0.16 14.68 -15.41
N ILE A 405 1.05 15.27 -14.61
CA ILE A 405 0.67 16.12 -13.47
C ILE A 405 -0.13 17.38 -13.84
N ASN A 406 -0.17 17.76 -15.12
CA ASN A 406 -0.94 18.90 -15.62
C ASN A 406 -2.34 18.48 -16.13
N GLY A 407 -2.57 17.18 -16.34
CA GLY A 407 -3.81 16.65 -16.93
C GLY A 407 -3.80 16.59 -18.47
N ARG A 408 -2.61 16.57 -19.09
CA ARG A 408 -2.44 16.16 -20.50
C ARG A 408 -2.55 14.64 -20.59
N LEU A 409 -3.07 14.14 -21.72
CA LEU A 409 -3.32 12.71 -21.95
C LEU A 409 -2.26 12.14 -22.90
N GLY A 410 -1.44 11.21 -22.40
CA GLY A 410 -0.61 10.33 -23.21
C GLY A 410 -1.42 9.11 -23.67
N VAL A 411 -1.14 8.63 -24.87
CA VAL A 411 -1.71 7.40 -25.43
C VAL A 411 -0.62 6.51 -26.03
N VAL A 412 -0.88 5.21 -26.04
CA VAL A 412 -0.01 4.16 -26.60
C VAL A 412 -0.90 3.14 -27.32
N ASP A 413 -0.60 2.80 -28.58
CA ASP A 413 -1.15 1.60 -29.23
C ASP A 413 -0.18 0.42 -29.07
N PRO A 414 -0.57 -0.68 -28.41
CA PRO A 414 0.25 -1.86 -28.23
C PRO A 414 0.32 -2.81 -29.44
N ASN A 415 -0.19 -2.41 -30.60
CA ASN A 415 -0.34 -3.26 -31.80
C ASN A 415 0.21 -2.63 -33.10
N GLU A 416 0.81 -1.43 -33.05
CA GLU A 416 1.54 -0.87 -34.18
C GLU A 416 2.91 -1.58 -34.35
N ASP A 417 3.45 -1.57 -35.57
CA ASP A 417 4.71 -2.28 -35.91
C ASP A 417 5.97 -1.66 -35.26
N GLU A 418 5.89 -0.36 -34.91
CA GLU A 418 6.82 0.38 -34.06
C GLU A 418 5.98 1.12 -33.00
N MET A 419 6.21 0.90 -31.70
CA MET A 419 5.31 1.42 -30.66
C MET A 419 5.56 2.91 -30.34
N GLU A 420 4.87 3.80 -31.05
CA GLU A 420 4.84 5.22 -30.69
C GLU A 420 3.93 5.48 -29.47
N TRP A 421 4.44 6.19 -28.46
CA TRP A 421 3.58 6.89 -27.52
C TRP A 421 3.42 8.34 -27.97
N ASN A 422 2.18 8.81 -27.95
CA ASN A 422 1.83 10.14 -28.43
C ASN A 422 1.24 10.95 -27.27
N ILE A 423 1.72 12.19 -27.08
CA ILE A 423 0.93 13.19 -26.35
C ILE A 423 -0.19 13.59 -27.30
N LEU A 424 -1.44 13.32 -26.92
CA LEU A 424 -2.55 13.80 -27.73
C LEU A 424 -2.58 15.32 -27.63
N GLU A 425 -2.30 16.02 -28.75
CA GLU A 425 -2.42 17.49 -28.88
C GLU A 425 -3.80 18.00 -28.42
N LYS A 426 -4.79 17.11 -28.40
CA LYS A 426 -6.12 17.33 -27.86
C LYS A 426 -6.38 16.28 -26.78
N PRO A 427 -6.79 16.65 -25.55
CA PRO A 427 -7.66 17.78 -25.31
C PRO A 427 -6.98 19.16 -25.39
N ASN A 428 -7.60 20.06 -26.15
CA ASN A 428 -7.07 21.39 -26.53
C ASN A 428 -6.66 22.27 -25.32
N GLN A 429 -7.11 21.90 -24.13
CA GLN A 429 -6.73 22.48 -22.85
C GLN A 429 -6.46 21.31 -21.88
N PRO A 430 -5.34 21.31 -21.14
CA PRO A 430 -5.20 20.43 -19.98
C PRO A 430 -6.27 20.78 -18.94
N ILE A 431 -6.58 19.87 -18.02
CA ILE A 431 -7.71 20.02 -17.09
C ILE A 431 -7.59 21.30 -16.22
N ARG A 432 -6.35 21.74 -15.93
CA ARG A 432 -6.05 22.99 -15.19
C ARG A 432 -5.80 24.23 -16.08
N GLY A 433 -5.87 24.10 -17.40
CA GLY A 433 -5.84 25.22 -18.36
C GLY A 433 -4.49 25.94 -18.58
N SER A 434 -3.48 25.73 -17.73
CA SER A 434 -2.13 26.29 -17.91
C SER A 434 -1.33 25.52 -18.97
N VAL A 435 -0.55 26.25 -19.78
CA VAL A 435 0.45 25.67 -20.71
C VAL A 435 1.85 25.67 -20.09
N GLU A 436 2.07 26.50 -19.06
CA GLU A 436 3.32 26.54 -18.31
C GLU A 436 3.38 25.40 -17.28
N VAL A 437 4.45 24.61 -17.34
CA VAL A 437 4.67 23.49 -16.39
C VAL A 437 5.21 24.04 -15.08
N HIS A 438 4.33 24.16 -14.08
CA HIS A 438 4.72 24.56 -12.73
C HIS A 438 5.16 23.34 -11.90
N SER A 439 6.44 22.96 -12.00
CA SER A 439 7.01 21.77 -11.34
C SER A 439 7.06 21.81 -9.79
N ARG A 440 6.42 22.79 -9.16
CA ARG A 440 6.17 22.85 -7.71
C ARG A 440 4.75 22.41 -7.34
N GLU A 441 3.80 22.47 -8.27
CA GLU A 441 2.40 22.17 -8.04
C GLU A 441 2.13 20.67 -8.25
N TYR A 442 2.58 19.86 -7.29
CA TYR A 442 2.44 18.41 -7.35
C TYR A 442 1.00 17.95 -7.09
N TYR A 443 0.25 17.61 -8.14
CA TYR A 443 -1.13 17.13 -8.03
C TYR A 443 -1.26 15.61 -8.15
N TYR A 444 -2.16 15.03 -7.36
CA TYR A 444 -2.55 13.63 -7.52
C TYR A 444 -3.62 13.53 -8.62
N ASN A 445 -3.18 13.22 -9.84
CA ASN A 445 -4.04 13.01 -10.99
C ASN A 445 -4.13 11.50 -11.29
N TYR A 446 -5.35 10.96 -11.27
CA TYR A 446 -5.66 9.56 -11.55
C TYR A 446 -6.57 9.46 -12.77
N LEU A 447 -6.28 8.52 -13.66
CA LEU A 447 -7.17 8.15 -14.76
C LEU A 447 -7.83 6.81 -14.42
N VAL A 448 -9.11 6.64 -14.75
CA VAL A 448 -9.86 5.40 -14.56
C VAL A 448 -10.89 5.21 -15.67
N GLU A 449 -11.18 3.96 -16.02
CA GLU A 449 -12.30 3.60 -16.90
C GLU A 449 -13.58 3.44 -16.09
N TRP A 450 -14.68 4.04 -16.55
CA TRP A 450 -16.00 3.81 -15.98
C TRP A 450 -17.09 3.87 -17.05
N LYS A 451 -17.94 2.84 -17.11
CA LYS A 451 -19.07 2.74 -18.07
C LYS A 451 -18.61 2.87 -19.54
N GLY A 452 -17.36 2.52 -19.87
CA GLY A 452 -16.73 2.63 -21.20
C GLY A 452 -16.10 3.99 -21.51
N GLU A 453 -15.96 4.86 -20.51
CA GLU A 453 -15.51 6.24 -20.65
C GLU A 453 -14.25 6.50 -19.81
N LEU A 454 -13.41 7.45 -20.23
CA LEU A 454 -12.24 7.89 -19.45
C LEU A 454 -12.65 8.99 -18.47
N ILE A 455 -12.47 8.71 -17.18
CA ILE A 455 -12.68 9.65 -16.08
C ILE A 455 -11.31 10.01 -15.48
N ALA A 456 -11.02 11.30 -15.42
CA ALA A 456 -9.93 11.84 -14.61
C ALA A 456 -10.47 12.23 -13.22
N ILE A 457 -9.79 11.79 -12.16
CA ILE A 457 -10.05 12.22 -10.80
C ILE A 457 -8.81 12.97 -10.30
N ILE A 458 -9.00 14.18 -9.81
CA ILE A 458 -7.92 15.11 -9.46
C ILE A 458 -8.12 15.62 -8.05
N ARG A 459 -7.06 15.53 -7.24
CA ARG A 459 -6.96 16.25 -5.96
C ARG A 459 -6.29 17.61 -6.18
N GLU A 460 -6.86 18.67 -5.63
CA GLU A 460 -6.24 20.00 -5.61
C GLU A 460 -5.32 20.18 -4.38
N ASN A 461 -4.40 21.14 -4.49
CA ASN A 461 -3.46 21.46 -3.41
C ASN A 461 -3.99 22.68 -2.65
N GLY A 462 -4.25 22.49 -1.36
CA GLY A 462 -4.86 23.46 -0.46
C GLY A 462 -5.32 22.77 0.83
N ASP A 463 -5.78 23.56 1.81
CA ASP A 463 -6.13 23.07 3.15
C ASP A 463 -7.31 22.08 3.16
N ASP A 464 -8.23 22.19 2.20
CA ASP A 464 -9.37 21.27 2.06
C ASP A 464 -9.03 19.97 1.31
N GLY A 465 -7.99 20.00 0.46
CA GLY A 465 -7.63 18.93 -0.46
C GLY A 465 -8.76 18.54 -1.40
N SER A 466 -9.50 19.52 -1.95
CA SER A 466 -10.70 19.30 -2.78
C SER A 466 -10.49 18.24 -3.89
N VAL A 467 -11.54 17.48 -4.22
CA VAL A 467 -11.45 16.39 -5.21
C VAL A 467 -12.49 16.59 -6.31
N ARG A 468 -12.00 16.74 -7.55
CA ARG A 468 -12.79 17.06 -8.73
C ARG A 468 -12.71 15.94 -9.76
N THR A 469 -13.80 15.73 -10.48
CA THR A 469 -13.99 14.61 -11.42
C THR A 469 -14.31 15.14 -12.81
N PHE A 470 -13.67 14.61 -13.84
CA PHE A 470 -13.84 15.06 -15.23
C PHE A 470 -13.99 13.87 -16.17
N LYS A 471 -14.97 13.92 -17.06
CA LYS A 471 -15.13 12.97 -18.17
C LYS A 471 -14.46 13.51 -19.43
N LEU A 472 -13.80 12.65 -20.20
CA LEU A 472 -13.31 12.99 -21.54
C LEU A 472 -14.40 12.75 -22.59
N ASP A 473 -14.83 13.79 -23.28
CA ASP A 473 -15.50 13.64 -24.58
C ASP A 473 -14.46 13.23 -25.62
N ARG A 474 -14.31 11.92 -25.87
CA ARG A 474 -13.37 11.36 -26.85
C ARG A 474 -13.70 11.73 -28.30
N SER A 475 -14.91 12.21 -28.60
CA SER A 475 -15.30 12.65 -29.95
C SER A 475 -14.83 14.07 -30.28
N ARG A 476 -14.79 14.94 -29.28
CA ARG A 476 -14.33 16.34 -29.40
C ARG A 476 -12.93 16.56 -28.82
N MET A 477 -12.41 15.59 -28.08
CA MET A 477 -11.23 15.68 -27.20
C MET A 477 -11.33 16.92 -26.31
N VAL A 478 -12.27 16.89 -25.37
CA VAL A 478 -12.51 17.96 -24.38
C VAL A 478 -12.88 17.32 -23.04
N TRP A 479 -12.29 17.79 -21.95
CA TRP A 479 -12.70 17.43 -20.59
C TRP A 479 -13.96 18.21 -20.18
N SER A 480 -14.94 17.53 -19.59
CA SER A 480 -16.10 18.12 -18.95
C SER A 480 -16.18 17.69 -17.49
N GLU A 481 -16.27 18.65 -16.57
CA GLU A 481 -16.42 18.39 -15.13
C GLU A 481 -17.73 17.66 -14.83
N LEU A 482 -17.70 16.79 -13.82
CA LEU A 482 -18.83 16.05 -13.27
C LEU A 482 -19.09 16.56 -11.85
N GLU A 483 -20.33 16.96 -11.58
CA GLU A 483 -20.79 17.41 -10.24
C GLU A 483 -20.86 16.26 -9.21
N GLY A 484 -20.73 15.01 -9.66
CA GLY A 484 -20.74 13.79 -8.87
C GLY A 484 -20.67 12.55 -9.76
N LEU A 485 -20.67 11.37 -9.14
CA LEU A 485 -20.56 10.07 -9.83
C LEU A 485 -21.86 9.25 -9.77
N GLU A 486 -23.00 9.95 -9.76
CA GLU A 486 -24.36 9.40 -9.80
C GLU A 486 -24.62 8.35 -8.70
N ASP A 487 -24.62 7.08 -9.09
CA ASP A 487 -24.89 5.89 -8.31
C ASP A 487 -23.63 5.18 -7.80
N ALA A 488 -22.44 5.64 -8.20
CA ALA A 488 -21.18 4.96 -7.92
C ALA A 488 -20.41 5.50 -6.71
N ALA A 489 -19.49 4.66 -6.23
CA ALA A 489 -18.46 4.95 -5.26
C ALA A 489 -17.08 4.81 -5.92
N VAL A 490 -16.11 5.62 -5.49
CA VAL A 490 -14.70 5.50 -5.88
C VAL A 490 -13.95 4.77 -4.77
N PHE A 491 -13.03 3.89 -5.14
CA PHE A 491 -12.06 3.27 -4.25
C PHE A 491 -10.67 3.65 -4.78
N TRP A 492 -9.99 4.53 -4.05
CA TRP A 492 -8.72 5.16 -4.45
C TRP A 492 -7.60 4.62 -3.57
N ASP A 493 -6.47 4.20 -4.16
CA ASP A 493 -5.23 3.85 -3.46
C ASP A 493 -4.02 4.61 -4.02
N ARG A 494 -2.78 4.19 -3.75
CA ARG A 494 -1.55 4.93 -4.15
C ARG A 494 -1.10 4.68 -5.60
N SER A 495 -1.81 3.85 -6.35
CA SER A 495 -1.40 3.39 -7.69
C SER A 495 -2.56 3.17 -8.66
N ASN A 496 -3.79 3.05 -8.14
CA ASN A 496 -4.97 2.68 -8.88
C ASN A 496 -6.21 3.39 -8.31
N ALA A 497 -7.26 3.47 -9.13
CA ALA A 497 -8.60 3.86 -8.69
C ALA A 497 -9.64 2.97 -9.37
N LEU A 498 -10.67 2.59 -8.64
CA LEU A 498 -11.80 1.78 -9.13
C LEU A 498 -13.09 2.55 -8.92
N ILE A 499 -13.95 2.65 -9.95
CA ILE A 499 -15.30 3.21 -9.82
C ILE A 499 -16.32 2.07 -9.94
N VAL A 500 -17.12 1.87 -8.90
CA VAL A 500 -18.07 0.75 -8.79
C VAL A 500 -19.45 1.23 -8.34
N VAL A 501 -20.51 0.54 -8.76
CA VAL A 501 -21.84 0.71 -8.15
C VAL A 501 -21.87 -0.12 -6.85
N PRO A 502 -22.11 0.47 -5.66
CA PRO A 502 -22.09 -0.24 -4.40
C PRO A 502 -23.38 -1.08 -4.20
N PRO A 503 -23.39 -2.03 -3.24
CA PRO A 503 -24.57 -2.85 -2.97
C PRO A 503 -25.82 -2.05 -2.57
N THR A 504 -26.98 -2.47 -3.06
CA THR A 504 -28.26 -1.80 -2.79
C THR A 504 -28.55 -1.68 -1.29
N GLY A 505 -28.67 -0.44 -0.81
CA GLY A 505 -28.94 -0.12 0.59
C GLY A 505 -27.71 0.30 1.40
N GLU A 506 -26.51 0.29 0.82
CA GLU A 506 -25.35 0.96 1.41
C GLU A 506 -25.35 2.46 1.09
N ASP A 507 -25.12 3.30 2.10
CA ASP A 507 -24.86 4.74 1.91
C ASP A 507 -23.41 4.96 1.48
N SER A 508 -23.08 4.58 0.24
CA SER A 508 -21.70 4.65 -0.32
C SER A 508 -21.58 5.45 -1.62
N CYS A 509 -22.69 5.78 -2.28
CA CYS A 509 -22.68 6.55 -3.53
C CYS A 509 -22.14 7.98 -3.30
N ASN A 510 -21.43 8.53 -4.29
CA ASN A 510 -20.78 9.85 -4.20
C ASN A 510 -19.78 9.98 -3.03
N LYS A 511 -19.13 8.87 -2.66
CA LYS A 511 -18.01 8.84 -1.72
C LYS A 511 -16.78 8.21 -2.39
N MET A 512 -15.60 8.69 -2.02
CA MET A 512 -14.30 8.14 -2.42
C MET A 512 -13.59 7.56 -1.21
N PHE A 513 -13.51 6.24 -1.16
CA PHE A 513 -12.93 5.46 -0.07
C PHE A 513 -11.42 5.35 -0.21
N LEU A 514 -10.72 5.51 0.91
CA LEU A 514 -9.26 5.48 1.01
C LEU A 514 -8.77 4.27 1.84
N PRO A 515 -7.49 3.87 1.76
CA PRO A 515 -6.88 2.85 2.63
C PRO A 515 -6.77 3.30 4.09
N ASN A 516 -6.80 4.62 4.32
CA ASN A 516 -6.64 5.26 5.62
C ASN A 516 -7.84 4.94 6.53
N TYR A 517 -7.57 4.85 7.83
CA TYR A 517 -8.58 4.62 8.86
C TYR A 517 -8.21 5.37 10.15
N SER A 518 -9.21 5.58 11.01
CA SER A 518 -8.99 6.01 12.39
C SER A 518 -9.41 4.92 13.36
N GLU A 519 -8.62 4.72 14.40
CA GLU A 519 -8.90 3.76 15.47
C GLU A 519 -9.88 4.41 16.47
N ILE A 520 -10.91 3.65 16.85
CA ILE A 520 -11.96 4.09 17.77
C ILE A 520 -11.60 3.62 19.17
N ASN A 521 -11.91 4.40 20.21
CA ASN A 521 -11.66 4.05 21.63
C ASN A 521 -12.25 2.69 22.09
N SER A 522 -13.14 2.07 21.31
CA SER A 522 -13.70 0.73 21.52
C SER A 522 -12.90 -0.41 20.86
N GLY A 523 -11.78 -0.11 20.20
CA GLY A 523 -10.99 -1.06 19.40
C GLY A 523 -11.47 -1.24 17.95
N GLY A 524 -12.53 -0.54 17.54
CA GLY A 524 -13.00 -0.53 16.14
C GLY A 524 -12.13 0.35 15.23
N ARG A 525 -12.41 0.31 13.91
CA ARG A 525 -11.77 1.16 12.90
C ARG A 525 -12.83 1.86 12.05
N THR A 526 -12.79 3.18 11.99
CA THR A 526 -13.59 3.96 11.02
C THR A 526 -12.76 4.14 9.76
N GLN A 527 -13.24 3.65 8.63
CA GLN A 527 -12.61 3.87 7.33
C GLN A 527 -12.70 5.35 6.91
N ALA A 528 -11.66 5.89 6.27
CA ALA A 528 -11.67 7.23 5.73
C ALA A 528 -12.30 7.28 4.33
N PHE A 529 -13.09 8.33 4.07
CA PHE A 529 -13.62 8.66 2.75
C PHE A 529 -13.69 10.16 2.51
N TYR A 530 -13.62 10.58 1.24
CA TYR A 530 -14.03 11.91 0.80
C TYR A 530 -15.51 11.88 0.38
N SER A 531 -16.28 12.88 0.77
CA SER A 531 -17.68 13.05 0.38
C SER A 531 -17.76 14.05 -0.77
N PHE A 532 -18.10 13.62 -1.99
CA PHE A 532 -18.20 14.54 -3.13
C PHE A 532 -19.35 15.55 -2.95
N GLN A 533 -20.41 15.17 -2.23
CA GLN A 533 -21.56 16.05 -1.94
C GLN A 533 -21.24 17.13 -0.89
N GLU A 534 -20.37 16.81 0.08
CA GLU A 534 -20.02 17.72 1.19
C GLU A 534 -18.61 18.33 1.01
N GLN A 535 -17.93 18.00 -0.09
CA GLN A 535 -16.59 18.42 -0.49
C GLN A 535 -15.51 18.28 0.60
N CYS A 536 -15.64 17.29 1.50
CA CYS A 536 -14.73 17.11 2.64
C CYS A 536 -14.40 15.65 2.95
N TYR A 537 -13.23 15.45 3.57
CA TYR A 537 -12.79 14.16 4.10
C TYR A 537 -13.41 13.86 5.47
N ARG A 538 -13.72 12.58 5.73
CA ARG A 538 -14.18 12.06 7.01
C ARG A 538 -13.45 10.77 7.37
N PRO A 539 -12.88 10.63 8.59
CA PRO A 539 -12.71 11.69 9.60
C PRO A 539 -11.60 12.69 9.23
N SER A 540 -10.59 12.27 8.45
CA SER A 540 -9.53 13.12 7.89
C SER A 540 -8.79 12.36 6.78
N PHE A 541 -8.17 13.08 5.84
CA PHE A 541 -7.23 12.52 4.87
C PHE A 541 -5.94 12.04 5.56
N TYR A 542 -5.43 12.82 6.53
CA TYR A 542 -4.18 12.59 7.26
C TYR A 542 -4.31 11.55 8.39
N ALA A 543 -5.08 10.49 8.13
CA ALA A 543 -5.33 9.35 9.00
C ALA A 543 -4.34 8.20 8.74
N LYS A 544 -4.31 7.20 9.64
CA LYS A 544 -3.36 6.07 9.63
C LYS A 544 -3.67 5.13 8.45
N GLU A 545 -2.71 4.84 7.60
CA GLU A 545 -2.85 3.88 6.48
C GLU A 545 -1.84 2.72 6.57
N PRO A 546 -2.13 1.54 5.99
CA PRO A 546 -1.13 0.49 5.78
C PRO A 546 -0.13 0.93 4.70
N MET A 547 1.17 0.73 4.91
CA MET A 547 2.21 1.26 3.99
C MET A 547 2.10 0.73 2.56
N ASN A 548 1.70 -0.54 2.38
CA ASN A 548 1.48 -1.15 1.08
C ASN A 548 0.05 -1.73 1.02
N ALA A 549 -0.84 -0.97 0.38
CA ALA A 549 -2.27 -1.24 0.30
C ALA A 549 -2.80 -0.96 -1.11
N ILE A 550 -3.70 -1.79 -1.61
CA ILE A 550 -4.37 -1.61 -2.91
C ILE A 550 -5.84 -2.03 -2.83
N TRP A 551 -6.71 -1.41 -3.61
CA TRP A 551 -8.11 -1.84 -3.73
C TRP A 551 -8.23 -2.99 -4.72
N PHE A 552 -8.88 -4.07 -4.30
CA PHE A 552 -9.07 -5.28 -5.11
C PHE A 552 -10.56 -5.53 -5.38
N GLN A 553 -10.98 -5.50 -6.65
CA GLN A 553 -12.32 -5.93 -7.05
C GLN A 553 -12.29 -7.40 -7.50
N PRO A 554 -13.06 -8.30 -6.85
CA PRO A 554 -13.21 -9.68 -7.31
C PRO A 554 -13.92 -9.75 -8.67
N ASP A 555 -13.40 -10.56 -9.59
CA ASP A 555 -14.09 -10.95 -10.82
C ASP A 555 -15.19 -11.96 -10.49
N LEU A 556 -16.44 -11.56 -10.69
CA LEU A 556 -17.62 -12.33 -10.32
C LEU A 556 -17.98 -13.44 -11.34
N ASP A 557 -17.52 -13.32 -12.59
CA ASP A 557 -17.89 -14.23 -13.65
C ASP A 557 -17.06 -15.53 -13.60
N LEU A 558 -15.88 -15.48 -12.95
CA LEU A 558 -15.08 -16.67 -12.60
C LEU A 558 -15.80 -17.67 -11.67
N TYR A 559 -16.90 -17.30 -11.01
CA TYR A 559 -17.66 -18.19 -10.10
C TYR A 559 -19.01 -18.65 -10.67
N LEU A 560 -19.21 -18.48 -11.99
CA LEU A 560 -20.38 -18.99 -12.73
C LEU A 560 -20.15 -20.40 -13.32
N GLN A 561 -19.00 -21.03 -13.02
CA GLN A 561 -18.60 -22.40 -13.40
C GLN A 561 -18.48 -23.31 -12.17
#